data_AF-A0A7N0VLD9-F1
#
_entry.id   AF-A0A7N0VLD9-F1
#
_cell.length_a   1.000
_cell.length_b   1.000
_cell.length_c   1.000
_cell.angle_alpha   90.00
_cell.angle_beta   90.00
_cell.angle_gamma   90.00
#
_symmetry.space_group_name_H-M   'P 1'
#
loop_
_entity.id
_entity.type
_entity.pdbx_description
1 polymer ?
#
loop_
_entity_poly.entity_id
_entity_poly.type
_entity_poly.pdbx_seq_one_letter_code
_entity_poly.pdbx_strand_id
1 'polypeptide(L)'
;MGDLCLPNGNGVNGRSHVGGDVQRKSCWYEEEIEENLRWCFALKSILHTGATRYQDIQLLDTKPFGKALVIDGKLQSAEIDEFIYHESLVHPALLHHSNPRSIFIMGGGEGSTAREILRHRTVEKVVMCDIDEEVVEFCKSYLAVNTEAFADPKLEVIINDASFRAELQSREDQFDVIIGDLADPIEGGPCYQLYTKSFYESIVKPKLNQETGIFVTQAGPAGIFSHTEVFSCIYNTLKQVFKYVVPYSAHVPSYADTWGWVMASDSPFDLTAEALDLRMNQRIRGESRYLDGATFSSSSTLSKAVRNTLENETHVYTDEAARFIYGYNCAYKHA
;
A
#
# COMPACT_ATOMS: atom_id res chain seq x y z
N MET A 1 -19.42 39.28 33.45
CA MET A 1 -19.04 40.71 33.43
C MET A 1 -18.25 40.93 32.16
N GLY A 2 -18.80 41.70 31.20
CA GLY A 2 -18.20 42.14 29.92
C GLY A 2 -18.05 41.02 28.88
N ASP A 3 -18.97 40.73 27.97
CA ASP A 3 -19.55 41.56 26.87
C ASP A 3 -18.51 42.28 26.01
N LEU A 4 -18.39 41.82 24.74
CA LEU A 4 -18.25 42.64 23.53
C LEU A 4 -18.37 41.74 22.27
N CYS A 5 -19.60 41.33 21.93
CA CYS A 5 -19.98 41.08 20.55
C CYS A 5 -20.88 42.23 20.10
N LEU A 6 -20.42 43.02 19.14
CA LEU A 6 -21.26 44.04 18.49
C LEU A 6 -21.92 43.46 17.23
N PRO A 7 -23.22 43.73 17.00
CA PRO A 7 -23.97 43.28 15.84
C PRO A 7 -23.99 44.33 14.73
N ASN A 8 -23.98 43.90 13.47
CA ASN A 8 -24.44 44.72 12.36
C ASN A 8 -25.79 44.19 11.89
N GLY A 9 -26.85 44.93 12.22
CA GLY A 9 -28.17 44.76 11.65
C GLY A 9 -28.31 45.48 10.32
N ASN A 10 -29.20 44.97 9.47
CA ASN A 10 -30.08 45.82 8.67
C ASN A 10 -31.35 45.06 8.27
N GLY A 11 -32.46 45.48 8.88
CA GLY A 11 -33.69 45.88 8.19
C GLY A 11 -34.44 44.84 7.36
N VAL A 12 -35.52 44.32 7.95
CA VAL A 12 -36.62 43.62 7.28
C VAL A 12 -37.35 44.55 6.31
N ASN A 13 -37.57 44.10 5.07
CA ASN A 13 -38.73 44.51 4.28
C ASN A 13 -39.23 43.32 3.45
N GLY A 14 -40.49 42.95 3.68
CA GLY A 14 -41.09 41.73 3.15
C GLY A 14 -41.31 41.74 1.64
N ARG A 15 -41.07 40.58 1.03
CA ARG A 15 -41.88 39.99 -0.05
C ARG A 15 -41.55 38.51 -0.12
N SER A 16 -42.61 37.71 -0.03
CA SER A 16 -42.63 36.27 -0.18
C SER A 16 -42.09 35.84 -1.55
N HIS A 17 -40.95 35.15 -1.55
CA HIS A 17 -40.60 34.20 -2.60
C HIS A 17 -40.28 32.85 -1.96
N VAL A 18 -41.27 31.97 -2.01
CA VAL A 18 -41.09 30.53 -1.83
C VAL A 18 -40.37 30.04 -3.09
N GLY A 19 -39.06 30.06 -3.05
CA GLY A 19 -38.17 29.34 -3.96
C GLY A 19 -37.25 28.52 -3.09
N GLY A 20 -37.63 27.26 -2.84
CA GLY A 20 -36.80 26.32 -2.10
C GLY A 20 -35.58 25.97 -2.93
N ASP A 21 -34.56 26.83 -2.88
CA ASP A 21 -33.23 26.46 -3.34
C ASP A 21 -32.63 25.61 -2.21
N VAL A 22 -32.88 24.30 -2.28
CA VAL A 22 -32.17 23.32 -1.46
C VAL A 22 -30.73 23.40 -1.93
N GLN A 23 -29.95 24.26 -1.28
CA GLN A 23 -28.52 24.37 -1.48
C GLN A 23 -27.96 22.97 -1.27
N ARG A 24 -27.68 22.26 -2.37
CA ARG A 24 -27.09 20.92 -2.33
C ARG A 24 -25.80 21.08 -1.54
N LYS A 25 -25.75 20.58 -0.31
CA LYS A 25 -24.49 20.48 0.44
C LYS A 25 -23.56 19.63 -0.42
N SER A 26 -22.54 20.27 -1.00
CA SER A 26 -21.50 19.57 -1.73
C SER A 26 -20.62 18.87 -0.71
N CYS A 27 -20.64 17.54 -0.70
CA CYS A 27 -19.77 16.74 0.16
C CYS A 27 -18.49 16.40 -0.60
N TRP A 28 -17.34 16.64 0.05
CA TRP A 28 -16.02 16.33 -0.48
C TRP A 28 -15.24 15.54 0.58
N TYR A 29 -14.53 14.52 0.13
CA TYR A 29 -13.38 13.97 0.83
C TYR A 29 -12.17 14.80 0.45
N GLU A 30 -11.28 14.99 1.40
CA GLU A 30 -10.13 15.86 1.27
C GLU A 30 -8.97 15.23 2.00
N GLU A 31 -7.87 15.09 1.28
CA GLU A 31 -6.60 14.59 1.78
C GLU A 31 -5.52 15.62 1.49
N GLU A 32 -4.72 15.95 2.50
CA GLU A 32 -3.49 16.70 2.33
C GLU A 32 -2.37 15.70 2.01
N ILE A 33 -2.10 15.52 0.72
CA ILE A 33 -1.15 14.52 0.22
C ILE A 33 0.31 14.97 0.34
N GLU A 34 0.54 16.28 0.39
CA GLU A 34 1.82 16.92 0.70
C GLU A 34 1.53 18.24 1.43
N GLU A 35 2.49 18.76 2.21
CA GLU A 35 2.37 20.09 2.81
C GLU A 35 2.04 21.12 1.72
N ASN A 36 0.89 21.79 1.83
CA ASN A 36 0.35 22.73 0.85
C ASN A 36 -0.25 22.14 -0.44
N LEU A 37 -0.45 20.82 -0.53
CA LEU A 37 -1.14 20.17 -1.65
C LEU A 37 -2.32 19.32 -1.14
N ARG A 38 -3.53 19.70 -1.55
CA ARG A 38 -4.76 18.98 -1.22
C ARG A 38 -5.36 18.33 -2.44
N TRP A 39 -5.82 17.10 -2.26
CA TRP A 39 -6.52 16.31 -3.27
C TRP A 39 -7.93 16.01 -2.78
N CYS A 40 -8.93 16.41 -3.56
CA CYS A 40 -10.33 16.40 -3.11
C CYS A 40 -11.21 15.55 -4.02
N PHE A 41 -11.98 14.62 -3.43
CA PHE A 41 -12.95 13.81 -4.16
C PHE A 41 -14.37 14.19 -3.81
N ALA A 42 -15.17 14.50 -4.82
CA ALA A 42 -16.60 14.70 -4.59
C ALA A 42 -17.23 13.38 -4.11
N LEU A 43 -17.97 13.44 -3.00
CA LEU A 43 -18.60 12.27 -2.39
C LEU A 43 -20.02 12.06 -2.90
N LYS A 44 -20.40 10.79 -3.05
CA LYS A 44 -21.80 10.36 -3.12
C LYS A 44 -22.33 10.13 -1.70
N SER A 45 -21.59 9.37 -0.88
CA SER A 45 -21.94 9.04 0.50
C SER A 45 -20.73 8.52 1.27
N ILE A 46 -20.82 8.52 2.60
CA ILE A 46 -19.94 7.73 3.47
C ILE A 46 -20.67 6.41 3.72
N LEU A 47 -20.10 5.28 3.30
CA LEU A 47 -20.76 3.98 3.39
C LEU A 47 -20.63 3.42 4.82
N HIS A 48 -19.41 3.40 5.33
CA HIS A 48 -19.09 2.88 6.66
C HIS A 48 -17.95 3.67 7.29
N THR A 49 -17.95 3.74 8.62
CA THR A 49 -16.87 4.30 9.43
C THR A 49 -16.66 3.40 10.64
N GLY A 50 -15.42 3.22 11.06
CA GLY A 50 -15.01 2.49 12.24
C GLY A 50 -13.72 3.08 12.81
N ALA A 51 -13.34 2.61 13.98
CA ALA A 51 -12.07 2.96 14.62
C ALA A 51 -11.61 1.74 15.41
N THR A 52 -10.35 1.37 15.23
CA THR A 52 -9.71 0.25 15.90
C THR A 52 -8.76 0.79 16.97
N ARG A 53 -8.08 -0.10 17.71
CA ARG A 53 -7.00 0.34 18.61
C ARG A 53 -5.78 0.92 17.88
N TYR A 54 -5.68 0.72 16.57
CA TYR A 54 -4.54 1.16 15.75
C TYR A 54 -4.87 2.39 14.91
N GLN A 55 -6.06 2.45 14.32
CA GLN A 55 -6.37 3.40 13.25
C GLN A 55 -7.88 3.63 13.06
N ASP A 56 -8.24 4.78 12.52
CA ASP A 56 -9.59 5.08 12.02
C ASP A 56 -9.78 4.44 10.63
N ILE A 57 -10.95 3.89 10.34
CA ILE A 57 -11.27 3.23 9.06
C ILE A 57 -12.54 3.83 8.46
N GLN A 58 -12.51 4.17 7.18
CA GLN A 58 -13.69 4.65 6.46
C GLN A 58 -13.78 3.99 5.08
N LEU A 59 -15.02 3.67 4.67
CA LEU A 59 -15.33 3.31 3.30
C LEU A 59 -16.22 4.40 2.70
N LEU A 60 -15.69 5.11 1.72
CA LEU A 60 -16.34 6.23 1.05
C LEU A 60 -16.87 5.79 -0.31
N ASP A 61 -18.03 6.28 -0.73
CA ASP A 61 -18.45 6.21 -2.14
C ASP A 61 -18.12 7.54 -2.81
N THR A 62 -17.02 7.56 -3.56
CA THR A 62 -16.53 8.73 -4.27
C THR A 62 -17.10 8.77 -5.70
N LYS A 63 -17.31 9.97 -6.23
CA LYS A 63 -17.69 10.16 -7.63
C LYS A 63 -16.59 9.77 -8.63
N PRO A 64 -15.31 10.18 -8.45
CA PRO A 64 -14.28 9.88 -9.44
C PRO A 64 -13.76 8.44 -9.37
N PHE A 65 -13.62 7.85 -8.18
CA PHE A 65 -12.86 6.60 -7.98
C PHE A 65 -13.69 5.45 -7.37
N GLY A 66 -15.01 5.59 -7.28
CA GLY A 66 -15.88 4.55 -6.73
C GLY A 66 -15.69 4.40 -5.22
N LYS A 67 -15.79 3.17 -4.71
CA LYS A 67 -15.52 2.89 -3.29
C LYS A 67 -14.06 3.13 -2.96
N ALA A 68 -13.79 3.95 -1.95
CA ALA A 68 -12.44 4.27 -1.50
C ALA A 68 -12.28 3.89 -0.03
N LEU A 69 -11.29 3.04 0.25
CA LEU A 69 -10.87 2.69 1.61
C LEU A 69 -9.91 3.78 2.10
N VAL A 70 -10.22 4.35 3.25
CA VAL A 70 -9.43 5.40 3.90
C VAL A 70 -9.08 4.92 5.30
N ILE A 71 -7.82 5.04 5.66
CA ILE A 71 -7.28 4.68 6.98
C ILE A 71 -6.53 5.89 7.54
N ASP A 72 -6.84 6.29 8.77
CA ASP A 72 -6.31 7.50 9.42
C ASP A 72 -6.37 8.77 8.54
N GLY A 73 -7.45 8.87 7.76
CA GLY A 73 -7.67 9.99 6.84
C GLY A 73 -6.81 9.96 5.56
N LYS A 74 -6.05 8.89 5.32
CA LYS A 74 -5.27 8.67 4.09
C LYS A 74 -5.90 7.62 3.20
N LEU A 75 -5.97 7.89 1.91
CA LEU A 75 -6.47 6.93 0.92
C LEU A 75 -5.55 5.72 0.85
N GLN A 76 -6.11 4.52 0.99
CA GLN A 76 -5.38 3.25 0.90
C GLN A 76 -5.66 2.49 -0.38
N SER A 77 -6.87 2.57 -0.90
CA SER A 77 -7.30 1.84 -2.11
C SER A 77 -8.57 2.46 -2.66
N ALA A 78 -8.70 2.48 -3.99
CA ALA A 78 -9.93 2.91 -4.65
C ALA A 78 -10.35 1.93 -5.74
N GLU A 79 -11.65 1.59 -5.74
CA GLU A 79 -12.27 0.55 -6.58
C GLU A 79 -11.93 0.66 -8.07
N ILE A 80 -11.83 1.88 -8.59
CA ILE A 80 -11.58 2.10 -10.02
C ILE A 80 -10.17 1.70 -10.43
N ASP A 81 -9.15 1.95 -9.60
CA ASP A 81 -7.74 1.86 -10.00
C ASP A 81 -6.82 1.03 -9.08
N GLU A 82 -7.34 0.45 -7.98
CA GLU A 82 -6.58 -0.44 -7.09
C GLU A 82 -5.92 -1.61 -7.84
N PHE A 83 -6.52 -2.06 -8.94
CA PHE A 83 -5.96 -3.12 -9.79
C PHE A 83 -4.57 -2.75 -10.33
N ILE A 84 -4.27 -1.46 -10.56
CA ILE A 84 -2.95 -1.02 -11.00
C ILE A 84 -1.93 -1.29 -9.90
N TYR A 85 -2.26 -0.93 -8.66
CA TYR A 85 -1.40 -1.15 -7.51
C TYR A 85 -1.17 -2.64 -7.26
N HIS A 86 -2.25 -3.41 -7.16
CA HIS A 86 -2.17 -4.82 -6.77
C HIS A 86 -1.57 -5.71 -7.87
N GLU A 87 -1.87 -5.47 -9.15
CA GLU A 87 -1.21 -6.19 -10.24
C GLU A 87 0.29 -5.87 -10.29
N SER A 88 0.67 -4.62 -10.05
CA SER A 88 2.08 -4.19 -10.02
C SER A 88 2.83 -4.73 -8.80
N LEU A 89 2.20 -4.81 -7.63
CA LEU A 89 2.81 -5.37 -6.42
C LEU A 89 3.02 -6.89 -6.55
N VAL A 90 2.04 -7.62 -7.09
CA VAL A 90 2.01 -9.08 -7.02
C VAL A 90 2.64 -9.75 -8.25
N HIS A 91 2.17 -9.40 -9.45
CA HIS A 91 2.42 -10.23 -10.62
C HIS A 91 3.89 -10.29 -11.04
N PRO A 92 4.68 -9.19 -11.03
CA PRO A 92 6.09 -9.25 -11.39
C PRO A 92 6.87 -10.29 -10.57
N ALA A 93 6.71 -10.33 -9.25
CA ALA A 93 7.44 -11.24 -8.38
C ALA A 93 7.10 -12.71 -8.69
N LEU A 94 5.79 -13.03 -8.79
CA LEU A 94 5.34 -14.40 -9.06
C LEU A 94 5.68 -14.86 -10.49
N LEU A 95 5.70 -13.94 -11.45
CA LEU A 95 6.06 -14.26 -12.84
C LEU A 95 7.55 -14.52 -13.00
N HIS A 96 8.42 -13.79 -12.28
CA HIS A 96 9.86 -14.06 -12.29
C HIS A 96 10.21 -15.37 -11.58
N HIS A 97 9.48 -15.73 -10.51
CA HIS A 97 9.66 -17.02 -9.87
C HIS A 97 9.37 -18.18 -10.83
N SER A 98 10.21 -19.22 -10.82
CA SER A 98 10.10 -20.35 -11.76
C SER A 98 8.79 -21.14 -11.56
N ASN A 99 8.37 -21.36 -10.32
CA ASN A 99 7.11 -22.02 -9.96
C ASN A 99 6.66 -21.65 -8.52
N PRO A 100 6.07 -20.46 -8.29
CA PRO A 100 5.74 -20.01 -6.93
C PRO A 100 4.54 -20.79 -6.37
N ARG A 101 4.70 -21.40 -5.20
CA ARG A 101 3.68 -22.25 -4.54
C ARG A 101 3.27 -21.71 -3.17
N SER A 102 4.23 -21.18 -2.42
CA SER A 102 4.03 -20.67 -1.05
C SER A 102 4.34 -19.18 -0.97
N ILE A 103 3.36 -18.40 -0.52
CA ILE A 103 3.45 -16.94 -0.45
C ILE A 103 3.11 -16.45 0.94
N PHE A 104 3.88 -15.49 1.44
CA PHE A 104 3.60 -14.76 2.68
C PHE A 104 3.37 -13.27 2.38
N ILE A 105 2.32 -12.69 2.95
CA ILE A 105 1.98 -11.27 2.85
C ILE A 105 2.19 -10.65 4.25
N MET A 106 3.00 -9.60 4.30
CA MET A 106 3.08 -8.70 5.46
C MET A 106 2.10 -7.55 5.22
N GLY A 107 1.01 -7.52 5.99
CA GLY A 107 -0.09 -6.58 5.81
C GLY A 107 -1.12 -7.11 4.80
N GLY A 108 -1.64 -6.22 3.97
CA GLY A 108 -2.62 -6.57 2.94
C GLY A 108 -4.01 -6.91 3.45
N GLY A 109 -4.39 -6.46 4.66
CA GLY A 109 -5.70 -6.70 5.28
C GLY A 109 -6.92 -6.27 4.45
N GLU A 110 -6.74 -5.48 3.39
CA GLU A 110 -7.76 -5.23 2.36
C GLU A 110 -8.21 -6.51 1.63
N GLY A 111 -7.29 -7.45 1.41
CA GLY A 111 -7.50 -8.70 0.67
C GLY A 111 -7.24 -8.63 -0.83
N SER A 112 -7.00 -7.44 -1.41
CA SER A 112 -6.75 -7.27 -2.85
C SER A 112 -5.40 -7.87 -3.28
N THR A 113 -4.36 -7.75 -2.46
CA THR A 113 -3.08 -8.47 -2.67
C THR A 113 -3.29 -10.00 -2.69
N ALA A 114 -4.06 -10.54 -1.74
CA ALA A 114 -4.38 -11.97 -1.71
C ALA A 114 -5.18 -12.39 -2.95
N ARG A 115 -6.16 -11.58 -3.38
CA ARG A 115 -6.95 -11.80 -4.60
C ARG A 115 -6.04 -11.97 -5.82
N GLU A 116 -5.08 -11.07 -6.03
CA GLU A 116 -4.17 -11.15 -7.17
C GLU A 116 -3.23 -12.37 -7.10
N ILE A 117 -2.75 -12.74 -5.91
CA ILE A 117 -1.94 -13.95 -5.72
C ILE A 117 -2.73 -15.20 -6.08
N LEU A 118 -3.98 -15.31 -5.61
CA LEU A 118 -4.84 -16.48 -5.80
C LEU A 118 -5.26 -16.70 -7.27
N ARG A 119 -5.08 -15.71 -8.14
CA ARG A 119 -5.23 -15.88 -9.59
C ARG A 119 -4.14 -16.78 -10.18
N HIS A 120 -2.98 -16.92 -9.53
CA HIS A 120 -1.88 -17.76 -10.03
C HIS A 120 -2.15 -19.24 -9.75
N ARG A 121 -2.28 -20.03 -10.83
CA ARG A 121 -2.59 -21.47 -10.80
C ARG A 121 -1.55 -22.31 -10.05
N THR A 122 -0.30 -21.85 -9.97
CA THR A 122 0.80 -22.55 -9.28
C THR A 122 0.74 -22.41 -7.77
N VAL A 123 0.02 -21.40 -7.26
CA VAL A 123 -0.07 -21.12 -5.83
C VAL A 123 -0.88 -22.20 -5.12
N GLU A 124 -0.33 -22.69 -4.03
CA GLU A 124 -0.92 -23.71 -3.17
C GLU A 124 -1.23 -23.19 -1.78
N LYS A 125 -0.47 -22.21 -1.29
CA LYS A 125 -0.66 -21.61 0.03
C LYS A 125 -0.34 -20.12 0.01
N VAL A 126 -1.22 -19.33 0.60
CA VAL A 126 -1.05 -17.90 0.86
C VAL A 126 -1.25 -17.67 2.34
N VAL A 127 -0.26 -17.12 3.02
CA VAL A 127 -0.38 -16.67 4.41
C VAL A 127 -0.46 -15.15 4.38
N MET A 128 -1.59 -14.60 4.83
CA MET A 128 -1.75 -13.17 5.03
C MET A 128 -1.66 -12.89 6.52
N CYS A 129 -0.60 -12.21 6.93
CA CYS A 129 -0.44 -11.76 8.30
C CYS A 129 -0.80 -10.28 8.35
N ASP A 130 -1.73 -9.89 9.21
CA ASP A 130 -2.06 -8.49 9.47
C ASP A 130 -2.13 -8.26 10.99
N ILE A 131 -1.89 -7.03 11.43
CA ILE A 131 -1.91 -6.65 12.84
C ILE A 131 -3.33 -6.29 13.31
N ASP A 132 -4.19 -5.85 12.39
CA ASP A 132 -5.49 -5.27 12.72
C ASP A 132 -6.65 -6.16 12.23
N GLU A 133 -7.15 -7.01 13.14
CA GLU A 133 -8.33 -7.87 12.89
C GLU A 133 -9.55 -7.08 12.43
N GLU A 134 -9.74 -5.87 12.97
CA GLU A 134 -10.91 -5.07 12.66
C GLU A 134 -10.85 -4.52 11.22
N VAL A 135 -9.66 -4.18 10.71
CA VAL A 135 -9.47 -3.85 9.28
C VAL A 135 -9.82 -5.05 8.41
N VAL A 136 -9.30 -6.23 8.76
CA VAL A 136 -9.52 -7.45 7.97
C VAL A 136 -11.01 -7.80 7.91
N GLU A 137 -11.70 -7.82 9.03
CA GLU A 137 -13.13 -8.14 9.08
C GLU A 137 -13.99 -7.04 8.43
N PHE A 138 -13.58 -5.76 8.53
CA PHE A 138 -14.21 -4.66 7.80
C PHE A 138 -14.10 -4.86 6.29
N CYS A 139 -12.89 -5.07 5.76
CA CYS A 139 -12.65 -5.26 4.34
C CYS A 139 -13.36 -6.50 3.81
N LYS A 140 -13.29 -7.61 4.53
CA LYS A 140 -14.01 -8.86 4.20
C LYS A 140 -15.53 -8.67 4.14
N SER A 141 -16.09 -7.79 4.98
CA SER A 141 -17.53 -7.51 5.00
C SER A 141 -17.99 -6.54 3.91
N TYR A 142 -17.16 -5.54 3.56
CA TYR A 142 -17.60 -4.41 2.74
C TYR A 142 -16.94 -4.31 1.36
N LEU A 143 -15.78 -4.95 1.14
CA LEU A 143 -15.11 -5.00 -0.16
C LEU A 143 -15.47 -6.29 -0.89
N ALA A 144 -16.64 -6.27 -1.53
CA ALA A 144 -17.18 -7.43 -2.25
C ALA A 144 -16.23 -8.00 -3.33
N VAL A 145 -15.33 -7.18 -3.87
CA VAL A 145 -14.31 -7.60 -4.84
C VAL A 145 -13.34 -8.65 -4.28
N ASN A 146 -13.16 -8.69 -2.96
CA ASN A 146 -12.24 -9.60 -2.27
C ASN A 146 -12.96 -10.77 -1.58
N THR A 147 -14.29 -10.87 -1.66
CA THR A 147 -15.06 -11.94 -0.98
C THR A 147 -14.61 -13.34 -1.39
N GLU A 148 -14.35 -13.57 -2.67
CA GLU A 148 -13.86 -14.88 -3.15
C GLU A 148 -12.45 -15.18 -2.63
N ALA A 149 -11.58 -14.17 -2.54
CA ALA A 149 -10.22 -14.32 -2.03
C ALA A 149 -10.20 -14.70 -0.56
N PHE A 150 -11.01 -14.01 0.27
CA PHE A 150 -11.16 -14.34 1.69
C PHE A 150 -11.79 -15.71 1.96
N ALA A 151 -12.51 -16.26 0.99
CA ALA A 151 -13.12 -17.59 1.07
C ALA A 151 -12.27 -18.70 0.44
N ASP A 152 -11.15 -18.38 -0.23
CA ASP A 152 -10.32 -19.38 -0.90
C ASP A 152 -9.60 -20.26 0.14
N PRO A 153 -9.70 -21.60 0.05
CA PRO A 153 -9.10 -22.51 1.03
C PRO A 153 -7.56 -22.46 1.08
N LYS A 154 -6.91 -21.81 0.10
CA LYS A 154 -5.46 -21.60 0.09
C LYS A 154 -5.03 -20.41 0.94
N LEU A 155 -5.95 -19.53 1.33
CA LEU A 155 -5.67 -18.35 2.13
C LEU A 155 -5.77 -18.68 3.63
N GLU A 156 -4.66 -18.52 4.33
CA GLU A 156 -4.56 -18.56 5.79
C GLU A 156 -4.40 -17.11 6.28
N VAL A 157 -5.42 -16.59 6.98
CA VAL A 157 -5.38 -15.26 7.59
C VAL A 157 -4.89 -15.40 9.04
N ILE A 158 -3.86 -14.64 9.37
CA ILE A 158 -3.26 -14.61 10.70
C ILE A 158 -3.33 -13.19 11.22
N ILE A 159 -4.00 -13.03 12.36
CA ILE A 159 -3.98 -11.79 13.10
C ILE A 159 -2.88 -11.92 14.15
N ASN A 160 -1.81 -11.13 14.02
CA ASN A 160 -0.71 -11.18 14.97
C ASN A 160 -0.24 -9.79 15.41
N ASP A 161 -0.65 -9.41 16.61
CA ASP A 161 -0.25 -8.18 17.32
C ASP A 161 1.25 -8.19 17.70
N ALA A 162 1.89 -9.36 17.76
CA ALA A 162 3.29 -9.50 18.21
C ALA A 162 4.34 -9.11 17.15
N SER A 163 3.93 -8.50 16.02
CA SER A 163 4.69 -8.11 14.82
C SER A 163 4.93 -9.22 13.80
N PHE A 164 4.99 -8.85 12.52
CA PHE A 164 5.36 -9.74 11.39
C PHE A 164 6.68 -10.48 11.63
N ARG A 165 7.60 -9.85 12.37
CA ARG A 165 8.87 -10.44 12.77
C ARG A 165 8.67 -11.72 13.57
N ALA A 166 7.77 -11.70 14.56
CA ALA A 166 7.51 -12.88 15.39
C ALA A 166 6.91 -14.03 14.57
N GLU A 167 5.94 -13.71 13.70
CA GLU A 167 5.31 -14.70 12.83
C GLU A 167 6.34 -15.37 11.91
N LEU A 168 7.12 -14.58 11.18
CA LEU A 168 8.16 -15.09 10.30
C LEU A 168 9.22 -15.88 11.06
N GLN A 169 9.70 -15.39 12.21
CA GLN A 169 10.72 -16.09 13.01
C GLN A 169 10.25 -17.45 13.52
N SER A 170 9.00 -17.55 13.96
CA SER A 170 8.43 -18.76 14.56
C SER A 170 8.24 -19.92 13.57
N ARG A 171 8.14 -19.62 12.27
CA ARG A 171 7.91 -20.63 11.23
C ARG A 171 9.18 -21.37 10.88
N GLU A 172 9.13 -22.69 10.78
CA GLU A 172 10.24 -23.45 10.19
C GLU A 172 10.23 -23.40 8.65
N ASP A 173 9.05 -23.17 8.07
CA ASP A 173 8.85 -23.12 6.62
C ASP A 173 9.50 -21.90 5.96
N GLN A 174 9.93 -22.10 4.71
CA GLN A 174 10.35 -21.03 3.80
C GLN A 174 9.24 -20.74 2.77
N PHE A 175 9.25 -19.54 2.22
CA PHE A 175 8.31 -19.07 1.20
C PHE A 175 9.01 -18.82 -0.12
N ASP A 176 8.35 -19.16 -1.22
CA ASP A 176 8.83 -18.85 -2.57
C ASP A 176 8.79 -17.34 -2.83
N VAL A 177 7.76 -16.66 -2.32
CA VAL A 177 7.62 -15.21 -2.40
C VAL A 177 7.16 -14.62 -1.07
N ILE A 178 7.79 -13.54 -0.63
CA ILE A 178 7.32 -12.70 0.48
C ILE A 178 6.95 -11.32 -0.08
N ILE A 179 5.76 -10.82 0.25
CA ILE A 179 5.22 -9.53 -0.21
C ILE A 179 5.07 -8.59 0.99
N GLY A 180 5.68 -7.41 0.92
CA GLY A 180 5.46 -6.28 1.84
C GLY A 180 4.39 -5.34 1.32
N ASP A 181 3.21 -5.41 1.92
CA ASP A 181 2.05 -4.56 1.63
C ASP A 181 1.70 -3.74 2.89
N LEU A 182 2.64 -2.86 3.24
CA LEU A 182 2.68 -2.12 4.50
C LEU A 182 2.66 -0.62 4.21
N ALA A 183 2.22 0.17 5.19
CA ALA A 183 2.34 1.63 5.11
C ALA A 183 3.83 2.08 5.05
N ASP A 184 4.05 3.26 4.48
CA ASP A 184 5.39 3.82 4.28
C ASP A 184 6.20 3.95 5.60
N PRO A 185 7.54 3.76 5.54
CA PRO A 185 8.39 3.81 6.72
C PRO A 185 8.63 5.25 7.20
N ILE A 186 7.70 5.77 7.99
CA ILE A 186 7.86 7.05 8.70
C ILE A 186 8.69 6.81 9.96
N GLU A 187 9.70 7.65 10.22
CA GLU A 187 10.55 7.55 11.41
C GLU A 187 9.70 7.59 12.70
N GLY A 188 9.91 6.60 13.58
CA GLY A 188 9.11 6.42 14.80
C GLY A 188 7.72 5.78 14.60
N GLY A 189 7.31 5.52 13.35
CA GLY A 189 6.10 4.79 13.02
C GLY A 189 6.24 3.26 13.20
N PRO A 190 5.12 2.53 13.34
CA PRO A 190 5.14 1.08 13.61
C PRO A 190 5.74 0.27 12.45
N CYS A 191 5.62 0.75 11.22
CA CYS A 191 6.12 0.05 10.03
C CYS A 191 7.63 0.23 9.79
N TYR A 192 8.27 1.27 10.35
CA TYR A 192 9.68 1.58 10.04
C TYR A 192 10.62 0.40 10.28
N GLN A 193 10.39 -0.36 11.37
CA GLN A 193 11.19 -1.52 11.75
C GLN A 193 11.12 -2.69 10.76
N LEU A 194 10.16 -2.65 9.83
CA LEU A 194 9.94 -3.64 8.77
C LEU A 194 10.64 -3.27 7.47
N TYR A 195 11.25 -2.07 7.41
CA TYR A 195 12.02 -1.60 6.27
C TYR A 195 13.53 -1.53 6.54
N THR A 196 13.99 -1.96 7.73
CA THR A 196 15.40 -1.88 8.12
C THR A 196 16.24 -2.97 7.46
N LYS A 197 17.53 -2.69 7.26
CA LYS A 197 18.52 -3.68 6.79
C LYS A 197 18.48 -4.95 7.65
N SER A 198 18.43 -4.81 8.98
CA SER A 198 18.46 -5.95 9.90
C SER A 198 17.22 -6.82 9.77
N PHE A 199 16.04 -6.22 9.52
CA PHE A 199 14.81 -6.94 9.27
C PHE A 199 14.92 -7.76 7.98
N TYR A 200 15.36 -7.14 6.89
CA TYR A 200 15.55 -7.87 5.63
C TYR A 200 16.59 -8.99 5.76
N GLU A 201 17.75 -8.71 6.38
CA GLU A 201 18.87 -9.65 6.47
C GLU A 201 18.60 -10.81 7.44
N SER A 202 17.98 -10.54 8.59
CA SER A 202 17.82 -11.52 9.67
C SER A 202 16.45 -12.19 9.68
N ILE A 203 15.43 -11.59 9.06
CA ILE A 203 14.03 -12.06 9.14
C ILE A 203 13.51 -12.47 7.77
N VAL A 204 13.51 -11.56 6.79
CA VAL A 204 12.93 -11.85 5.46
C VAL A 204 13.79 -12.85 4.70
N LYS A 205 15.09 -12.57 4.56
CA LYS A 205 16.00 -13.37 3.73
C LYS A 205 16.12 -14.84 4.18
N PRO A 206 16.21 -15.18 5.48
CA PRO A 206 16.24 -16.59 5.92
C PRO A 206 14.92 -17.35 5.71
N LYS A 207 13.80 -16.63 5.56
CA LYS A 207 12.46 -17.20 5.35
C LYS A 207 12.06 -17.26 3.89
N LEU A 208 12.87 -16.74 2.98
CA LEU A 208 12.74 -17.00 1.56
C LEU A 208 13.31 -18.36 1.21
N ASN A 209 12.81 -18.96 0.14
CA ASN A 209 13.47 -20.07 -0.53
C ASN A 209 14.89 -19.63 -0.92
N GLN A 210 15.91 -20.35 -0.46
CA GLN A 210 17.31 -19.91 -0.60
C GLN A 210 17.84 -19.99 -2.04
N GLU A 211 17.18 -20.75 -2.91
CA GLU A 211 17.58 -20.90 -4.31
C GLU A 211 16.84 -19.91 -5.23
N THR A 212 15.53 -19.75 -5.04
CA THR A 212 14.68 -19.01 -5.98
C THR A 212 13.81 -17.92 -5.34
N GLY A 213 13.91 -17.72 -4.03
CA GLY A 213 13.02 -16.84 -3.29
C GLY A 213 13.08 -15.39 -3.74
N ILE A 214 11.92 -14.75 -3.82
CA ILE A 214 11.78 -13.35 -4.21
C ILE A 214 11.06 -12.58 -3.10
N PHE A 215 11.64 -11.45 -2.71
CA PHE A 215 10.94 -10.44 -1.93
C PHE A 215 10.43 -9.34 -2.85
N VAL A 216 9.25 -8.81 -2.57
CA VAL A 216 8.75 -7.57 -3.19
C VAL A 216 8.08 -6.73 -2.13
N THR A 217 8.24 -5.41 -2.19
CA THR A 217 7.53 -4.49 -1.31
C THR A 217 7.01 -3.29 -2.10
N GLN A 218 5.86 -2.78 -1.67
CA GLN A 218 5.49 -1.40 -1.94
C GLN A 218 6.57 -0.48 -1.36
N ALA A 219 6.94 0.56 -2.12
CA ALA A 219 8.09 1.39 -1.81
C ALA A 219 7.76 2.90 -1.90
N GLY A 220 6.50 3.25 -1.65
CA GLY A 220 6.02 4.63 -1.52
C GLY A 220 6.00 5.42 -2.84
N PRO A 221 5.89 6.76 -2.74
CA PRO A 221 5.92 7.66 -3.88
C PRO A 221 7.20 7.50 -4.72
N ALA A 222 7.04 7.44 -6.03
CA ALA A 222 8.11 7.31 -7.02
C ALA A 222 8.05 8.40 -8.11
N GLY A 223 7.36 9.51 -7.81
CA GLY A 223 7.31 10.69 -8.66
C GLY A 223 8.68 11.36 -8.82
N ILE A 224 8.77 12.30 -9.77
CA ILE A 224 10.03 12.92 -10.17
C ILE A 224 10.77 13.63 -9.01
N PHE A 225 10.05 14.03 -7.96
CA PHE A 225 10.62 14.62 -6.74
C PHE A 225 10.35 13.74 -5.50
N SER A 226 9.13 13.21 -5.37
CA SER A 226 8.68 12.40 -4.23
C SER A 226 9.43 11.06 -4.08
N HIS A 227 10.08 10.55 -5.13
CA HIS A 227 10.92 9.34 -5.05
C HIS A 227 12.07 9.41 -4.02
N THR A 228 12.41 10.62 -3.56
CA THR A 228 13.45 10.84 -2.54
C THR A 228 12.97 10.64 -1.11
N GLU A 229 11.66 10.57 -0.88
CA GLU A 229 11.08 10.45 0.46
C GLU A 229 11.37 9.07 1.06
N VAL A 230 11.03 8.00 0.33
CA VAL A 230 11.22 6.62 0.79
C VAL A 230 11.68 5.67 -0.33
N PHE A 231 11.25 5.86 -1.58
CA PHE A 231 11.54 4.93 -2.68
C PHE A 231 13.04 4.68 -2.90
N SER A 232 13.85 5.76 -2.96
CA SER A 232 15.31 5.63 -3.08
C SER A 232 15.93 4.91 -1.89
N CYS A 233 15.51 5.26 -0.67
CA CYS A 233 16.00 4.69 0.58
C CYS A 233 15.66 3.19 0.71
N ILE A 234 14.44 2.78 0.36
CA ILE A 234 14.00 1.38 0.37
C ILE A 234 14.83 0.57 -0.64
N TYR A 235 14.98 1.08 -1.86
CA TYR A 235 15.81 0.45 -2.89
C TYR A 235 17.25 0.27 -2.41
N ASN A 236 17.88 1.31 -1.87
CA ASN A 236 19.26 1.24 -1.41
C ASN A 236 19.42 0.31 -0.20
N THR A 237 18.45 0.28 0.71
CA THR A 237 18.45 -0.62 1.86
C THR A 237 18.39 -2.09 1.42
N LEU A 238 17.52 -2.43 0.46
CA LEU A 238 17.44 -3.79 -0.10
C LEU A 238 18.73 -4.19 -0.83
N LYS A 239 19.39 -3.24 -1.52
CA LYS A 239 20.70 -3.47 -2.16
C LYS A 239 21.81 -3.84 -1.19
N GLN A 240 21.68 -3.52 0.10
CA GLN A 240 22.65 -3.94 1.11
C GLN A 240 22.50 -5.42 1.51
N VAL A 241 21.41 -6.08 1.10
CA VAL A 241 21.00 -7.40 1.59
C VAL A 241 20.88 -8.43 0.47
N PHE A 242 20.37 -8.04 -0.70
CA PHE A 242 20.11 -8.93 -1.83
C PHE A 242 21.04 -8.64 -3.02
N LYS A 243 21.40 -9.70 -3.75
CA LYS A 243 22.31 -9.59 -4.91
C LYS A 243 21.69 -8.86 -6.10
N TYR A 244 20.40 -9.10 -6.36
CA TYR A 244 19.65 -8.50 -7.46
C TYR A 244 18.46 -7.72 -6.88
N VAL A 245 18.36 -6.44 -7.25
CA VAL A 245 17.29 -5.54 -6.79
C VAL A 245 16.78 -4.75 -7.99
N VAL A 246 15.49 -4.84 -8.26
CA VAL A 246 14.82 -4.22 -9.42
C VAL A 246 13.73 -3.27 -8.92
N PRO A 247 13.96 -1.95 -8.99
CA PRO A 247 12.95 -0.94 -8.73
C PRO A 247 12.08 -0.76 -9.98
N TYR A 248 10.79 -0.56 -9.79
CA TYR A 248 9.85 -0.26 -10.88
C TYR A 248 8.70 0.60 -10.35
N SER A 249 7.98 1.25 -11.26
CA SER A 249 6.95 2.22 -10.88
C SER A 249 5.82 2.32 -11.90
N ALA A 250 4.66 2.79 -11.44
CA ALA A 250 3.46 3.00 -12.24
C ALA A 250 2.64 4.15 -11.67
N HIS A 251 1.88 4.85 -12.52
CA HIS A 251 0.99 5.90 -12.05
C HIS A 251 -0.29 5.30 -11.47
N VAL A 252 -0.65 5.69 -10.24
CA VAL A 252 -1.92 5.34 -9.60
C VAL A 252 -2.77 6.63 -9.52
N PRO A 253 -3.80 6.79 -10.38
CA PRO A 253 -4.52 8.05 -10.52
C PRO A 253 -5.11 8.60 -9.22
N SER A 254 -5.68 7.74 -8.38
CA SER A 254 -6.28 8.12 -7.11
C SER A 254 -5.26 8.65 -6.10
N TYR A 255 -3.99 8.26 -6.22
CA TYR A 255 -2.90 8.72 -5.35
C TYR A 255 -2.29 10.05 -5.83
N ALA A 256 -2.70 10.54 -7.00
CA ALA A 256 -2.16 11.74 -7.64
C ALA A 256 -0.63 11.71 -7.88
N ASP A 257 0.01 10.53 -7.82
CA ASP A 257 1.44 10.37 -8.05
C ASP A 257 1.78 9.03 -8.73
N THR A 258 3.03 8.89 -9.11
CA THR A 258 3.65 7.60 -9.45
C THR A 258 3.96 6.85 -8.17
N TRP A 259 3.60 5.58 -8.10
CA TRP A 259 3.92 4.70 -6.98
C TRP A 259 5.03 3.73 -7.35
N GLY A 260 5.88 3.40 -6.36
CA GLY A 260 7.05 2.57 -6.52
C GLY A 260 6.92 1.21 -5.86
N TRP A 261 7.59 0.22 -6.45
CA TRP A 261 7.81 -1.10 -5.87
C TRP A 261 9.24 -1.53 -6.09
N VAL A 262 9.74 -2.39 -5.22
CA VAL A 262 11.10 -2.95 -5.34
C VAL A 262 11.04 -4.46 -5.17
N MET A 263 11.48 -5.20 -6.19
CA MET A 263 11.77 -6.63 -6.11
C MET A 263 13.22 -6.87 -5.71
N ALA A 264 13.46 -7.91 -4.91
CA ALA A 264 14.79 -8.30 -4.48
C ALA A 264 14.93 -9.83 -4.40
N SER A 265 16.07 -10.36 -4.85
CA SER A 265 16.41 -11.78 -4.78
C SER A 265 17.92 -11.99 -4.85
N ASP A 266 18.39 -13.17 -4.44
CA ASP A 266 19.76 -13.62 -4.72
C ASP A 266 19.88 -14.36 -6.06
N SER A 267 18.74 -14.63 -6.71
CA SER A 267 18.64 -15.12 -8.08
C SER A 267 18.31 -13.99 -9.07
N PRO A 268 18.81 -14.06 -10.33
CA PRO A 268 18.65 -12.99 -11.29
C PRO A 268 17.20 -12.87 -11.81
N PHE A 269 16.82 -11.66 -12.21
CA PHE A 269 15.59 -11.37 -12.94
C PHE A 269 15.91 -11.21 -14.43
N ASP A 270 15.64 -12.24 -15.25
CA ASP A 270 16.15 -12.35 -16.63
C ASP A 270 15.06 -12.59 -17.70
N LEU A 271 13.79 -12.29 -17.37
CA LEU A 271 12.69 -12.48 -18.30
C LEU A 271 12.53 -11.31 -19.28
N THR A 272 12.27 -11.64 -20.54
CA THR A 272 11.80 -10.67 -21.55
C THR A 272 10.32 -10.40 -21.38
N ALA A 273 9.83 -9.33 -22.01
CA ALA A 273 8.39 -9.03 -22.08
C ALA A 273 7.58 -10.23 -22.60
N GLU A 274 8.03 -10.88 -23.68
CA GLU A 274 7.33 -12.01 -24.28
C GLU A 274 7.34 -13.25 -23.36
N ALA A 275 8.43 -13.45 -22.60
CA ALA A 275 8.51 -14.51 -21.62
C ALA A 275 7.57 -14.27 -20.43
N LEU A 276 7.41 -13.01 -20.00
CA LEU A 276 6.41 -12.62 -19.01
C LEU A 276 5.00 -12.90 -19.53
N ASP A 277 4.66 -12.46 -20.74
CA ASP A 277 3.35 -12.69 -21.36
C ASP A 277 3.03 -14.18 -21.48
N LEU A 278 4.01 -15.00 -21.86
CA LEU A 278 3.85 -16.45 -21.91
C LEU A 278 3.53 -17.03 -20.52
N ARG A 279 4.26 -16.60 -19.47
CA ARG A 279 4.00 -17.04 -18.10
C ARG A 279 2.65 -16.55 -17.59
N MET A 280 2.23 -15.33 -17.92
CA MET A 280 0.91 -14.79 -17.56
C MET A 280 -0.20 -15.66 -18.14
N ASN A 281 -0.17 -15.93 -19.44
CA ASN A 281 -1.15 -16.78 -20.12
C ASN A 281 -1.23 -18.20 -19.53
N GLN A 282 -0.09 -18.76 -19.12
CA GLN A 282 -0.03 -20.10 -18.53
C GLN A 282 -0.52 -20.14 -17.08
N ARG A 283 -0.22 -19.11 -16.28
CA ARG A 283 -0.31 -19.17 -14.82
C ARG A 283 -1.46 -18.35 -14.26
N ILE A 284 -1.84 -17.23 -14.86
CA ILE A 284 -2.85 -16.33 -14.30
C ILE A 284 -4.24 -16.72 -14.79
N ARG A 285 -5.21 -16.77 -13.88
CA ARG A 285 -6.64 -16.91 -14.20
C ARG A 285 -7.23 -15.54 -14.56
N GLY A 286 -7.98 -15.49 -15.64
CA GLY A 286 -8.48 -14.24 -16.21
C GLY A 286 -7.37 -13.42 -16.87
N GLU A 287 -7.72 -12.23 -17.37
CA GLU A 287 -6.77 -11.30 -17.98
C GLU A 287 -6.33 -10.23 -16.98
N SER A 288 -5.07 -9.83 -17.01
CA SER A 288 -4.62 -8.62 -16.31
C SER A 288 -5.28 -7.40 -16.93
N ARG A 289 -5.67 -6.44 -16.11
CA ARG A 289 -6.28 -5.18 -16.56
C ARG A 289 -5.22 -4.10 -16.82
N TYR A 290 -4.10 -4.15 -16.09
CA TYR A 290 -3.01 -3.18 -16.18
C TYR A 290 -1.75 -3.80 -16.79
N LEU A 291 -1.33 -4.96 -16.29
CA LEU A 291 0.00 -5.48 -16.55
C LEU A 291 0.07 -6.40 -17.77
N ASP A 292 1.05 -6.16 -18.63
CA ASP A 292 1.61 -7.13 -19.58
C ASP A 292 3.15 -7.05 -19.51
N GLY A 293 3.85 -7.90 -20.27
CA GLY A 293 5.30 -7.94 -20.27
C GLY A 293 5.95 -6.63 -20.73
N ALA A 294 5.33 -5.95 -21.70
CA ALA A 294 5.79 -4.65 -22.19
C ALA A 294 5.62 -3.56 -21.13
N THR A 295 4.49 -3.58 -20.41
CA THR A 295 4.17 -2.67 -19.31
C THR A 295 5.17 -2.84 -18.18
N PHE A 296 5.48 -4.07 -17.75
CA PHE A 296 6.51 -4.29 -16.73
C PHE A 296 7.91 -3.81 -17.20
N SER A 297 8.27 -4.07 -18.46
CA SER A 297 9.53 -3.58 -19.04
C SER A 297 9.61 -2.05 -19.05
N SER A 298 8.48 -1.39 -19.32
CA SER A 298 8.35 0.06 -19.23
C SER A 298 8.45 0.55 -17.77
N SER A 299 7.72 -0.07 -16.85
CA SER A 299 7.70 0.30 -15.42
C SER A 299 9.06 0.18 -14.73
N SER A 300 9.88 -0.79 -15.15
CA SER A 300 11.26 -0.98 -14.66
C SER A 300 12.28 -0.06 -15.36
N THR A 301 11.88 0.67 -16.40
CA THR A 301 12.71 1.66 -17.08
C THR A 301 12.46 3.05 -16.49
N LEU A 302 13.10 3.34 -15.36
CA LEU A 302 12.93 4.61 -14.66
C LEU A 302 13.55 5.81 -15.42
N SER A 303 13.01 7.00 -15.17
CA SER A 303 13.51 8.24 -15.76
C SER A 303 14.97 8.53 -15.34
N LYS A 304 15.68 9.36 -16.12
CA LYS A 304 17.10 9.68 -15.84
C LYS A 304 17.32 10.22 -14.43
N ALA A 305 16.46 11.14 -13.98
CA ALA A 305 16.61 11.77 -12.67
C ALA A 305 16.44 10.73 -11.55
N VAL A 306 15.36 9.94 -11.61
CA VAL A 306 15.08 8.89 -10.62
C VAL A 306 16.19 7.84 -10.60
N ARG A 307 16.64 7.35 -11.77
CA ARG A 307 17.78 6.40 -11.83
C ARG A 307 19.04 6.97 -11.21
N ASN A 308 19.38 8.21 -11.51
CA ASN A 308 20.55 8.86 -10.95
C ASN A 308 20.44 8.99 -9.41
N THR A 309 19.26 9.33 -8.88
CA THR A 309 19.06 9.38 -7.43
C THR A 309 19.27 8.00 -6.80
N LEU A 310 18.61 6.97 -7.34
CA LEU A 310 18.73 5.59 -6.84
C LEU A 310 20.17 5.08 -6.90
N GLU A 311 20.91 5.39 -7.96
CA GLU A 311 22.33 5.01 -8.10
C GLU A 311 23.24 5.70 -7.08
N ASN A 312 22.91 6.92 -6.64
CA ASN A 312 23.71 7.72 -5.72
C ASN A 312 23.16 7.74 -4.28
N GLU A 313 22.07 7.03 -4.01
CA GLU A 313 21.48 6.94 -2.68
C GLU A 313 22.46 6.28 -1.70
N THR A 314 22.56 6.85 -0.50
CA THR A 314 23.43 6.34 0.57
C THR A 314 22.69 6.03 1.85
N HIS A 315 21.45 6.53 2.00
CA HIS A 315 20.64 6.26 3.17
C HIS A 315 20.26 4.77 3.23
N VAL A 316 20.37 4.21 4.43
CA VAL A 316 20.02 2.82 4.73
C VAL A 316 19.20 2.84 6.01
N TYR A 317 17.99 2.27 5.99
CA TYR A 317 17.19 2.16 7.19
C TYR A 317 17.83 1.18 8.17
N THR A 318 18.00 1.60 9.42
CA THR A 318 18.64 0.82 10.49
C THR A 318 17.81 0.91 11.77
N ASP A 319 17.97 -0.07 12.66
CA ASP A 319 17.22 -0.12 13.92
C ASP A 319 17.54 1.06 14.86
N GLU A 320 18.68 1.74 14.67
CA GLU A 320 19.08 2.89 15.49
C GLU A 320 18.19 4.11 15.25
N ALA A 321 17.79 4.33 14.00
CA ALA A 321 16.80 5.34 13.62
C ALA A 321 15.35 4.89 13.92
N ALA A 322 15.13 3.60 14.17
CA ALA A 322 13.85 3.06 14.60
C ALA A 322 13.55 3.26 16.10
N ARG A 323 14.46 3.87 16.87
CA ARG A 323 14.33 4.01 18.32
C ARG A 323 13.17 4.95 18.67
N PHE A 324 12.05 4.33 19.01
CA PHE A 324 10.82 4.89 19.59
C PHE A 324 11.01 6.22 20.36
N ILE A 325 10.30 7.26 19.90
CA ILE A 325 9.86 8.38 20.75
C ILE A 325 8.53 7.95 21.36
N TYR A 326 8.55 7.45 22.59
CA TYR A 326 7.34 7.45 23.42
C TYR A 326 7.02 8.91 23.78
N GLY A 327 5.93 9.44 23.22
CA GLY A 327 5.32 10.68 23.71
C GLY A 327 5.25 11.82 22.70
N TYR A 328 4.31 11.74 21.76
CA TYR A 328 3.53 12.91 21.38
C TYR A 328 2.20 12.86 22.14
N ASN A 329 2.27 13.04 23.46
CA ASN A 329 1.10 13.50 24.19
C ASN A 329 0.99 15.00 23.91
N CYS A 330 -0.11 15.40 23.28
CA CYS A 330 -0.63 16.75 23.37
C CYS A 330 -0.57 17.23 24.82
N ALA A 331 0.27 18.23 25.07
CA ALA A 331 0.12 19.11 26.21
C ALA A 331 0.57 20.52 25.79
N TYR A 332 -0.24 21.17 24.95
CA TYR A 332 -0.36 22.62 25.03
C TYR A 332 -0.96 22.95 26.40
N LYS A 333 -0.11 23.04 27.42
CA LYS A 333 -0.45 23.79 28.62
C LYS A 333 -0.26 25.25 28.27
N HIS A 334 -1.38 25.93 28.02
CA HIS A 334 -1.44 27.38 28.12
C HIS A 334 -0.94 27.79 29.51
N ALA A 335 0.07 28.67 29.53
CA ALA A 335 0.41 29.51 30.66
C ALA A 335 -0.17 30.91 30.41
#